data_AF-A0AAZ1XQ93-F1
#
_entry.id   AF-A0AAZ1XQ93-F1
#
_cell.length_a   1.000
_cell.length_b   1.000
_cell.length_c   1.000
_cell.angle_alpha   90.00
_cell.angle_beta   90.00
_cell.angle_gamma   90.00
#
_symmetry.space_group_name_H-M   'P 1'
#
loop_
_entity.id
_entity.type
_entity.pdbx_description
1 polymer ?
#
loop_
_entity_poly.entity_id
_entity_poly.type
_entity_poly.pdbx_seq_one_letter_code
_entity_poly.pdbx_strand_id
1 'polypeptide(L)' 'MSKNTRIMLVFGGFVTAVAAAFYPIFFYPLTHKDEYREVQKVNRAGINQADVQPAGMKIWSDPFKPASK' A
#
# COMPACT_ATOMS: atom_id res chain seq x y z
N MET A 1 14.64 11.84 -36.18
CA MET A 1 14.51 10.69 -35.25
C MET A 1 13.62 9.63 -35.92
N SER A 2 13.97 8.34 -35.86
CA SER A 2 13.16 7.30 -36.53
C SER A 2 11.78 7.17 -35.86
N LYS A 3 10.75 6.73 -36.61
CA LYS A 3 9.40 6.48 -36.05
C LYS A 3 9.45 5.52 -34.86
N ASN A 4 10.28 4.49 -34.95
CA ASN A 4 10.45 3.48 -33.91
C ASN A 4 11.09 4.07 -32.64
N THR A 5 12.09 4.94 -32.79
CA THR A 5 12.71 5.65 -31.67
C THR A 5 11.71 6.55 -30.95
N ARG A 6 10.85 7.26 -31.68
CA ARG A 6 9.80 8.10 -31.08
C ARG A 6 8.80 7.26 -30.28
N ILE A 7 8.35 6.14 -30.82
CA ILE A 7 7.43 5.23 -30.14
C ILE A 7 8.06 4.67 -28.87
N MET A 8 9.32 4.22 -28.94
CA MET A 8 10.05 3.70 -27.79
C MET A 8 10.17 4.73 -26.66
N LEU A 9 10.48 6.00 -27.00
CA LEU A 9 10.58 7.05 -26.00
C LEU A 9 9.24 7.39 -25.35
N VAL A 10 8.17 7.50 -26.14
CA VAL A 10 6.82 7.79 -25.60
C VAL A 10 6.34 6.65 -24.71
N PHE A 11 6.44 5.40 -25.19
CA PHE A 11 5.97 4.24 -24.43
C PHE A 11 6.84 4.00 -23.19
N GLY A 12 8.16 4.05 -23.32
CA GLY A 12 9.09 3.90 -22.21
C GLY A 12 8.90 5.00 -21.15
N GLY A 13 8.72 6.25 -21.58
CA GLY A 13 8.40 7.36 -20.69
C GLY A 13 7.08 7.16 -19.95
N PHE A 14 6.04 6.70 -20.66
CA PHE A 14 4.75 6.38 -20.05
C PHE A 14 4.85 5.28 -18.99
N VAL A 15 5.48 4.15 -19.31
CA VAL A 15 5.67 3.04 -18.35
C VAL A 15 6.48 3.49 -17.14
N THR A 16 7.52 4.31 -17.36
CA THR A 16 8.33 4.88 -16.28
C THR A 16 7.48 5.78 -15.37
N ALA A 17 6.65 6.65 -15.93
CA ALA A 17 5.76 7.52 -15.17
C ALA A 17 4.74 6.70 -14.34
N VAL A 18 4.17 5.65 -14.94
CA VAL A 18 3.26 4.73 -14.25
C VAL A 18 3.96 4.04 -13.08
N ALA A 19 5.15 3.47 -13.30
CA ALA A 19 5.91 2.81 -12.26
C ALA A 19 6.29 3.78 -11.12
N ALA A 20 6.71 5.00 -11.45
CA ALA A 20 7.03 6.03 -10.47
C ALA A 20 5.81 6.43 -9.62
N ALA A 21 4.64 6.61 -10.25
CA ALA A 21 3.40 6.90 -9.54
C ALA A 21 2.96 5.77 -8.60
N PHE A 22 3.22 4.52 -8.98
CA PHE A 22 2.88 3.35 -8.18
C PHE A 22 3.89 2.98 -7.10
N TYR A 23 5.12 3.53 -7.16
CA TYR A 23 6.15 3.28 -6.14
C TYR A 23 5.68 3.53 -4.70
N PRO A 24 5.09 4.70 -4.35
CA PRO A 24 4.63 4.96 -2.99
C PRO A 24 3.41 4.12 -2.58
N ILE A 25 2.67 3.53 -3.52
CA ILE A 25 1.43 2.78 -3.25
C ILE A 25 1.74 1.31 -2.96
N PHE A 26 2.61 0.69 -3.78
CA PHE A 26 2.90 -0.74 -3.65
C PHE A 26 4.24 -1.00 -2.97
N PHE A 27 5.30 -0.34 -3.42
CA PHE A 27 6.65 -0.74 -3.04
C PHE A 27 7.04 -0.15 -1.69
N TYR A 28 6.83 1.16 -1.49
CA TYR A 28 7.22 1.82 -0.25
C TYR A 28 6.57 1.19 1.00
N PRO A 29 5.25 0.92 1.04
CA PRO A 29 4.63 0.33 2.24
C PRO A 29 5.10 -1.11 2.51
N LEU A 30 5.46 -1.85 1.45
CA LEU A 30 5.97 -3.22 1.59
C LEU A 30 7.43 -3.26 2.04
N THR A 31 8.24 -2.24 1.75
CA THR A 31 9.63 -2.16 2.18
C THR A 31 9.81 -1.44 3.53
N HIS A 32 8.82 -0.65 3.97
CA HIS A 32 8.86 0.13 5.22
C HIS A 32 7.84 -0.37 6.25
N LYS A 33 7.62 -1.69 6.33
CA LYS A 33 6.56 -2.29 7.17
C LYS A 33 6.60 -1.87 8.63
N ASP A 34 7.79 -1.69 9.21
CA ASP A 34 7.93 -1.34 10.63
C ASP A 34 7.44 0.09 10.91
N GLU A 35 7.67 1.05 10.01
CA GLU A 35 7.13 2.41 10.13
C GLU A 35 5.59 2.38 10.14
N TYR A 36 5.00 1.67 9.18
CA TYR A 36 3.55 1.53 9.12
C TYR A 36 2.96 0.75 10.30
N ARG A 37 3.72 -0.21 10.86
CA ARG A 37 3.32 -0.94 12.08
C ARG A 37 3.26 0.01 13.29
N GLU A 38 4.27 0.85 13.48
CA GLU A 38 4.27 1.81 14.59
C GLU A 38 3.16 2.85 14.44
N VAL A 39 2.97 3.41 13.23
CA VAL A 39 1.85 4.32 12.95
C VAL A 39 0.51 3.65 13.25
N GLN A 40 0.33 2.39 12.85
CA GLN A 40 -0.91 1.65 13.10
C GLN A 40 -1.12 1.37 14.60
N LYS A 41 -0.07 1.04 15.34
CA LYS A 41 -0.12 0.83 16.79
C LYS A 41 -0.58 2.09 17.53
N VAL A 42 -0.06 3.26 17.16
CA VAL A 42 -0.48 4.55 17.74
C VAL A 42 -1.93 4.86 17.37
N ASN A 43 -2.29 4.74 16.09
CA ASN A 43 -3.65 5.07 15.62
C ASN A 43 -4.75 4.13 16.14
N ARG A 44 -4.39 2.91 16.58
CA ARG A 44 -5.32 1.94 17.16
C ARG A 44 -5.27 1.86 18.68
N ALA A 45 -4.45 2.67 19.34
CA ALA A 45 -4.36 2.67 20.79
C ALA A 45 -5.73 3.01 21.40
N GLY A 46 -6.24 2.13 22.28
CA GLY A 46 -7.52 2.32 22.96
C GLY A 46 -8.77 2.08 22.10
N ILE A 47 -8.64 1.66 20.84
CA ILE A 47 -9.79 1.35 19.98
C ILE A 47 -10.15 -0.12 20.08
N ASN A 48 -11.36 -0.41 20.58
CA ASN A 48 -11.96 -1.73 20.40
C ASN A 48 -12.61 -1.80 19.00
N GLN A 49 -11.98 -2.56 18.09
CA GLN A 49 -12.39 -2.63 16.69
C GLN A 49 -13.82 -3.15 16.49
N ALA A 50 -14.34 -3.94 17.43
CA ALA A 50 -15.71 -4.44 17.38
C ALA A 50 -16.75 -3.30 17.55
N ASP A 51 -16.40 -2.24 18.29
CA ASP A 51 -17.32 -1.16 18.63
C ASP A 51 -17.41 -0.09 17.53
N VAL A 52 -16.38 0.01 16.68
CA VAL A 52 -16.33 0.95 15.55
C VAL A 52 -16.99 0.37 14.30
N GLN A 53 -17.02 -0.96 14.19
CA GLN A 53 -17.46 -1.62 12.97
C GLN A 53 -18.99 -1.73 12.89
N PRO A 54 -19.56 -1.64 11.67
CA PRO A 54 -20.99 -1.83 11.48
C PRO A 54 -21.44 -3.21 11.99
N ALA A 55 -22.60 -3.24 12.66
CA ALA A 55 -23.17 -4.48 13.16
C ALA A 55 -23.40 -5.50 12.03
N GLY A 56 -23.07 -6.77 12.29
CA GLY A 56 -23.22 -7.86 11.32
C GLY A 56 -22.05 -8.02 10.33
N MET A 57 -21.04 -7.15 10.39
CA MET A 57 -19.84 -7.26 9.55
C MET A 57 -18.71 -8.00 10.29
N LYS A 58 -17.86 -8.71 9.53
CA LYS A 58 -16.65 -9.33 10.08
C LYS A 58 -15.67 -8.26 10.56
N ILE A 59 -15.18 -8.40 11.79
CA ILE A 59 -14.14 -7.54 12.36
C ILE A 59 -12.92 -7.50 11.40
N TRP A 60 -12.54 -6.30 10.96
CA TRP A 60 -11.35 -6.06 10.14
C TRP A 60 -10.10 -6.70 10.73
N SER A 61 -9.39 -7.46 9.89
CA SER A 61 -8.13 -8.09 10.28
C SER A 61 -7.03 -7.04 10.45
N ASP A 62 -6.27 -7.15 11.53
CA ASP A 62 -5.03 -6.40 11.70
C ASP A 62 -3.93 -7.01 10.80
N PRO A 63 -3.42 -6.26 9.79
CA PRO A 63 -2.41 -6.77 8.85
C PRO A 63 -1.05 -7.04 9.50
N PHE A 64 -0.78 -6.52 10.70
CA PHE A 64 0.46 -6.82 11.44
C PHE A 64 0.26 -7.82 12.58
N LYS A 65 -0.95 -8.35 12.77
CA LYS A 65 -1.18 -9.40 13.76
C LYS A 65 -0.34 -10.63 13.41
N PRO A 66 0.46 -11.16 14.36
CA PRO A 66 1.18 -12.40 14.12
C PRO A 66 0.21 -13.51 13.71
N ALA A 67 0.55 -14.29 12.69
CA ALA A 67 -0.17 -15.52 12.44
C ALA A 67 -0.05 -16.39 13.69
N SER A 68 -1.18 -16.82 14.26
CA SER A 68 -1.17 -17.78 15.35
C SER A 68 -0.43 -19.03 14.88
N LYS A 69 0.59 -19.45 15.63
CA LYS A 69 1.12 -20.82 15.51
C LYS A 69 0.06 -21.82 15.97
#